data_AF-A0A1F4CRB3-F1
#
_entry.id   AF-A0A1F4CRB3-F1
#
_cell.length_a   1.000
_cell.length_b   1.000
_cell.length_c   1.000
_cell.angle_alpha   90.00
_cell.angle_beta   90.00
_cell.angle_gamma   90.00
#
_symmetry.space_group_name_H-M   'P 1'
#
loop_
_entity.id
_entity.type
_entity.pdbx_description
1 polymer ?
#
loop_
_entity_poly.entity_id
_entity_poly.type
_entity_poly.pdbx_seq_one_letter_code
_entity_poly.pdbx_strand_id
1 'polypeptide(L)'
;MLSARFVDVGLLEPALFHATYAAIAYAAEDDAPPVVMWGRARAHLSLGQSQDRAAELAPVVDVPIVTRPLGGGVVWIDESLTELAELLRPGGRRAVPHGIRLNAAACPTERREGGRVVREITVDGAVVKHAVTAA
;
A
#
# COMPACT_ATOMS: atom_id res chain seq x y z
N MET A 1 -13.56 9.21 20.61
CA MET A 1 -12.49 8.24 20.29
C MET A 1 -12.58 7.97 18.80
N LEU A 2 -11.56 8.32 18.01
CA LEU A 2 -11.54 7.99 16.58
C LEU A 2 -11.37 6.48 16.46
N SER A 3 -12.29 5.81 15.77
CA SER A 3 -12.23 4.37 15.53
C SER A 3 -11.99 4.12 14.05
N ALA A 4 -11.20 3.09 13.73
CA ALA A 4 -10.95 2.67 12.36
C ALA A 4 -11.03 1.15 12.28
N ARG A 5 -11.64 0.63 11.21
CA ARG A 5 -11.67 -0.81 10.92
C ARG A 5 -10.36 -1.22 10.26
N PHE A 6 -9.79 -2.33 10.69
CA PHE A 6 -8.60 -2.91 10.06
C PHE A 6 -9.00 -4.14 9.28
N VAL A 7 -8.61 -4.24 8.01
CA VAL A 7 -8.92 -5.36 7.14
C VAL A 7 -7.61 -5.89 6.56
N ASP A 8 -7.19 -7.07 7.00
CA ASP A 8 -6.07 -7.80 6.39
C ASP A 8 -6.61 -8.62 5.22
N VAL A 9 -6.13 -8.35 4.01
CA VAL A 9 -6.52 -9.04 2.78
C VAL A 9 -5.47 -10.04 2.31
N GLY A 10 -4.38 -10.21 3.06
CA GLY A 10 -3.30 -11.13 2.71
C GLY A 10 -2.58 -10.72 1.43
N LEU A 11 -2.21 -11.72 0.61
CA LEU A 11 -1.56 -11.54 -0.68
C LEU A 11 -2.60 -11.72 -1.79
N LEU A 12 -2.75 -10.72 -2.66
CA LEU A 12 -3.71 -10.72 -3.75
C LEU A 12 -3.05 -10.62 -5.13
N GLU A 13 -3.76 -11.10 -6.14
CA GLU A 13 -3.42 -10.84 -7.54
C GLU A 13 -3.64 -9.36 -7.89
N PRO A 14 -2.88 -8.79 -8.85
CA PRO A 14 -2.84 -7.35 -9.11
C PRO A 14 -4.21 -6.69 -9.33
N ALA A 15 -5.04 -7.27 -10.20
CA ALA A 15 -6.36 -6.75 -10.50
C ALA A 15 -7.29 -6.81 -9.26
N LEU A 16 -7.22 -7.90 -8.50
CA LEU A 16 -8.03 -8.07 -7.30
C LEU A 16 -7.59 -7.13 -6.18
N PHE A 17 -6.29 -6.89 -6.03
CA PHE A 17 -5.77 -5.93 -5.05
C PHE A 17 -6.35 -4.53 -5.26
N HIS A 18 -6.32 -4.04 -6.51
CA HIS A 18 -6.89 -2.74 -6.86
C HIS A 18 -8.41 -2.69 -6.78
N ALA A 19 -9.09 -3.77 -7.18
CA ALA A 19 -10.54 -3.88 -7.04
C ALA A 19 -10.99 -3.90 -5.57
N THR A 20 -10.18 -4.48 -4.66
CA THR A 20 -10.56 -4.65 -3.25
C THR A 20 -10.67 -3.31 -2.53
N TYR A 21 -9.66 -2.43 -2.60
CA TYR A 21 -9.79 -1.13 -1.94
C TYR A 21 -10.82 -0.24 -2.64
N ALA A 22 -11.01 -0.38 -3.96
CA ALA A 22 -12.03 0.35 -4.70
C ALA A 22 -13.44 -0.08 -4.25
N ALA A 23 -13.67 -1.37 -4.07
CA ALA A 23 -14.93 -1.91 -3.55
C ALA A 23 -15.16 -1.51 -2.09
N ILE A 24 -14.14 -1.52 -1.24
CA ILE A 24 -14.23 -1.03 0.14
C ILE A 24 -14.64 0.44 0.15
N ALA A 25 -14.00 1.27 -0.68
CA ALA A 25 -14.33 2.69 -0.78
C ALA A 25 -15.74 2.92 -1.33
N TYR A 26 -16.15 2.15 -2.33
CA TYR A 26 -17.49 2.23 -2.91
C TYR A 26 -18.59 1.81 -1.94
N ALA A 27 -18.32 0.81 -1.10
CA ALA A 27 -19.26 0.29 -0.11
C ALA A 27 -19.27 1.07 1.22
N ALA A 28 -18.38 2.06 1.39
CA ALA A 28 -18.31 2.85 2.61
C ALA A 28 -19.45 3.87 2.65
N GLU A 29 -20.19 3.89 3.77
CA GLU A 29 -21.14 4.96 4.07
C GLU A 29 -20.38 6.22 4.54
N ASP A 30 -20.96 7.41 4.35
CA ASP A 30 -20.29 8.69 4.63
C ASP A 30 -19.85 8.85 6.09
N ASP A 31 -20.57 8.22 7.02
CA ASP A 31 -20.30 8.23 8.47
C ASP A 31 -19.65 6.93 8.97
N ALA A 32 -19.33 5.99 8.07
CA ALA A 32 -18.67 4.76 8.43
C ALA A 32 -17.27 5.05 9.01
N PRO A 33 -16.85 4.32 10.06
CA PRO A 33 -15.48 4.41 10.54
C PRO A 33 -14.46 4.15 9.41
N PRO A 34 -13.37 4.93 9.31
CA PRO A 34 -12.34 4.72 8.29
C PRO A 34 -11.85 3.28 8.24
N VAL A 35 -11.63 2.77 7.02
CA VAL A 35 -11.07 1.43 6.79
C VAL A 35 -9.59 1.55 6.43
N VAL A 36 -8.76 0.80 7.16
CA VAL A 36 -7.36 0.56 6.80
C VAL A 36 -7.31 -0.83 6.19
N MET A 37 -7.18 -0.89 4.86
CA MET A 37 -6.89 -2.13 4.14
C MET A 37 -5.39 -2.39 4.21
N TRP A 38 -5.02 -3.59 4.64
CA TRP A 38 -3.66 -4.06 4.73
C TRP A 38 -3.48 -5.32 3.91
N GLY A 39 -2.48 -5.34 3.04
CA GLY A 39 -2.22 -6.49 2.21
C GLY A 39 -1.02 -6.29 1.31
N ARG A 40 -0.67 -7.35 0.60
CA ARG A 40 0.38 -7.39 -0.40
C ARG A 40 -0.23 -7.70 -1.77
N ALA A 41 0.48 -7.33 -2.82
CA ALA A 41 0.11 -7.69 -4.18
C ALA A 41 1.26 -8.45 -4.85
N ARG A 42 0.94 -9.39 -5.73
CA ARG A 42 1.93 -9.96 -6.65
C ARG A 42 2.57 -8.85 -7.50
N ALA A 43 3.81 -9.08 -7.93
CA ALA A 43 4.59 -8.09 -8.67
C ALA A 43 3.88 -7.60 -9.95
N HIS A 44 3.74 -6.28 -10.11
CA HIS A 44 3.10 -5.67 -11.29
C HIS A 44 3.41 -4.17 -11.42
N LEU A 45 3.09 -3.60 -12.58
CA LEU A 45 3.03 -2.16 -12.78
C LEU A 45 1.59 -1.68 -12.61
N SER A 46 1.43 -0.61 -11.84
CA SER A 46 0.14 0.06 -11.62
C SER A 46 0.15 1.44 -12.27
N LEU A 47 -0.70 1.66 -13.27
CA LEU A 47 -0.89 2.96 -13.92
C LEU A 47 -2.00 3.74 -13.25
N GLY A 48 -1.82 5.06 -13.13
CA GLY A 48 -2.91 5.95 -12.77
C GLY A 48 -4.03 5.96 -13.81
N GLN A 49 -5.26 6.26 -13.38
CA GLN A 49 -6.47 6.19 -14.19
C GLN A 49 -6.37 6.97 -15.52
N SER A 50 -5.67 8.11 -15.52
CA SER A 50 -5.55 8.99 -16.68
C SER A 50 -4.26 8.79 -17.48
N GLN A 51 -3.43 7.80 -17.13
CA GLN A 51 -2.17 7.57 -17.81
C GLN A 51 -2.35 6.70 -19.05
N ASP A 52 -1.62 7.05 -20.11
CA ASP A 52 -1.53 6.24 -21.31
C ASP A 52 -0.39 5.23 -21.20
N ARG A 53 -0.72 3.95 -21.42
CA ARG A 53 0.25 2.85 -21.38
C ARG A 53 1.38 3.04 -22.39
N ALA A 54 1.07 3.50 -23.60
CA ALA A 54 2.06 3.63 -24.66
C ALA A 54 3.03 4.79 -24.41
N ALA A 55 2.59 5.83 -23.72
CA ALA A 55 3.41 6.98 -23.33
C ALA A 55 4.33 6.67 -22.13
N GLU A 56 3.90 5.78 -21.23
CA GLU A 56 4.58 5.54 -19.95
C GLU A 56 5.50 4.32 -19.94
N LEU A 57 5.22 3.32 -20.78
CA LEU A 57 5.89 2.02 -20.73
C LEU A 57 6.63 1.67 -22.02
N ALA A 58 7.64 0.80 -21.87
CA ALA A 58 8.26 0.13 -23.02
C ALA A 58 7.21 -0.73 -23.77
N PRO A 59 7.40 -0.97 -25.08
CA PRO A 59 6.46 -1.77 -25.89
C PRO A 59 6.26 -3.20 -25.38
N VAL A 60 7.28 -3.77 -24.74
CA VAL A 60 7.25 -5.10 -24.15
C VAL A 60 7.62 -4.99 -22.68
N VAL A 61 6.76 -5.55 -21.83
CA VAL A 61 6.93 -5.62 -20.39
C VAL A 61 6.47 -7.00 -19.94
N ASP A 62 7.32 -7.70 -19.19
CA ASP A 62 7.11 -9.10 -18.81
C ASP A 62 6.37 -9.28 -17.47
N VAL A 63 5.72 -8.22 -16.98
CA VAL A 63 4.93 -8.23 -15.76
C VAL A 63 3.49 -7.80 -16.04
N PRO A 64 2.52 -8.23 -15.22
CA PRO A 64 1.15 -7.72 -15.31
C PRO A 64 1.12 -6.20 -15.20
N ILE A 65 0.17 -5.61 -15.92
CA ILE A 65 -0.04 -4.16 -15.95
C ILE A 65 -1.50 -3.90 -15.64
N VAL A 66 -1.76 -3.12 -14.59
CA VAL A 66 -3.10 -2.80 -14.11
C VAL A 66 -3.29 -1.29 -14.05
N THR A 67 -4.40 -0.79 -14.58
CA THR A 67 -4.82 0.60 -14.36
C THR A 67 -5.62 0.67 -13.08
N ARG A 68 -5.18 1.50 -12.13
CA ARG A 68 -5.86 1.69 -10.86
C ARG A 68 -6.87 2.85 -10.93
N PRO A 69 -7.97 2.82 -10.14
CA PRO A 69 -8.97 3.89 -10.12
C PRO A 69 -8.52 5.10 -9.28
N LEU A 70 -7.23 5.46 -9.37
CA LEU A 70 -6.62 6.57 -8.66
C LEU A 70 -5.72 7.34 -9.62
N GLY A 71 -5.55 8.64 -9.39
CA GLY A 71 -4.59 9.47 -10.12
C GLY A 71 -3.12 9.12 -9.81
N GLY A 72 -2.23 9.99 -10.27
CA GLY A 72 -0.78 9.86 -10.08
C GLY A 72 -0.08 9.09 -11.21
N GLY A 73 1.22 8.84 -11.02
CA GLY A 73 2.10 8.22 -12.01
C GLY A 73 2.09 6.68 -12.00
N VAL A 74 2.94 6.08 -12.84
CA VAL A 74 3.16 4.63 -12.86
C VAL A 74 3.98 4.26 -11.63
N VAL A 75 3.59 3.17 -10.96
CA VAL A 75 4.33 2.63 -9.82
C VAL A 75 4.59 1.14 -10.01
N TRP A 76 5.76 0.70 -9.57
CA TRP A 76 6.08 -0.71 -9.36
C TRP A 76 5.56 -1.13 -7.99
N ILE A 77 4.86 -2.27 -7.94
CA ILE A 77 4.37 -2.88 -6.71
C ILE A 77 4.87 -4.32 -6.67
N ASP A 78 5.41 -4.74 -5.54
CA ASP A 78 5.80 -6.11 -5.28
C ASP A 78 5.42 -6.55 -3.85
N GLU A 79 5.80 -7.78 -3.52
CA GLU A 79 5.48 -8.41 -2.23
C GLU A 79 6.38 -7.93 -1.08
N SER A 80 7.46 -7.22 -1.39
CA SER A 80 8.47 -6.74 -0.45
C SER A 80 8.40 -5.24 -0.19
N LEU A 81 7.42 -4.53 -0.77
CA LEU A 81 7.30 -3.07 -0.74
C LEU A 81 8.61 -2.38 -1.15
N THR A 82 9.35 -2.98 -2.07
CA THR A 82 10.64 -2.45 -2.49
C THR A 82 10.40 -1.18 -3.30
N GLU A 83 10.85 -0.03 -2.78
CA GLU A 83 10.78 1.20 -3.56
C GLU A 83 11.67 1.04 -4.79
N LEU A 84 11.16 1.39 -5.98
CA LEU A 84 11.98 1.48 -7.20
C LEU A 84 13.21 2.39 -7.00
N ALA A 85 13.13 3.34 -6.05
CA ALA A 85 14.23 4.20 -5.66
C ALA A 85 15.32 3.52 -4.81
N GLU A 86 14.98 2.49 -4.01
CA GLU A 86 15.95 1.69 -3.24
C GLU A 86 16.81 0.80 -4.14
N LEU A 87 16.28 0.38 -5.29
CA LEU A 87 17.06 -0.27 -6.35
C LEU A 87 18.07 0.67 -7.04
N LEU A 88 17.90 2.00 -6.91
CA LEU A 88 18.66 2.97 -7.69
C LEU A 88 19.59 3.90 -6.89
N ARG A 89 19.49 4.04 -5.54
CA ARG A 89 20.50 4.76 -4.71
C ARG A 89 20.53 4.36 -3.22
N PRO A 90 21.70 4.40 -2.57
CA PRO A 90 21.81 4.51 -1.12
C PRO A 90 21.55 5.96 -0.65
N GLY A 91 20.66 6.16 0.33
CA GLY A 91 20.61 7.41 1.13
C GLY A 91 19.36 8.31 1.03
N GLY A 92 18.20 7.81 0.63
CA GLY A 92 16.95 8.60 0.62
C GLY A 92 16.47 8.98 2.04
N ARG A 93 16.30 10.30 2.32
CA ARG A 93 15.75 10.90 3.57
C ARG A 93 14.29 10.53 3.92
N ARG A 94 13.75 9.47 3.32
CA ARG A 94 12.31 9.18 3.27
C ARG A 94 11.92 7.79 3.76
N ALA A 95 12.88 6.98 4.18
CA ALA A 95 12.60 5.64 4.68
C ALA A 95 11.72 5.71 5.93
N VAL A 96 10.55 5.10 5.87
CA VAL A 96 9.84 4.61 7.05
C VAL A 96 10.14 3.12 7.08
N PRO A 97 11.15 2.67 7.85
CA PRO A 97 11.51 1.26 7.88
C PRO A 97 10.27 0.43 8.19
N HIS A 98 10.02 -0.59 7.36
CA HIS A 98 8.89 -1.48 7.52
C HIS A 98 7.52 -0.80 7.37
N GLY A 99 7.42 0.33 6.67
CA GLY A 99 6.18 1.08 6.58
C GLY A 99 6.05 1.93 5.34
N ILE A 100 4.90 2.61 5.26
CA ILE A 100 4.56 3.53 4.17
C ILE A 100 4.30 4.89 4.82
N ARG A 101 4.74 5.97 4.18
CA ARG A 101 4.36 7.32 4.61
C ARG A 101 3.06 7.72 3.92
N LEU A 102 1.97 7.89 4.68
CA LEU A 102 0.70 8.39 4.13
C LEU A 102 0.79 9.90 3.86
N ASN A 103 1.36 10.65 4.81
CA ASN A 103 1.65 12.06 4.69
C ASN A 103 2.83 12.42 5.62
N ALA A 104 3.17 13.71 5.76
CA ALA A 104 4.30 14.12 6.61
C ALA A 104 4.16 13.71 8.09
N ALA A 105 2.93 13.51 8.58
CA ALA A 105 2.61 13.22 9.97
C ALA A 105 2.28 11.74 10.25
N ALA A 106 1.72 11.02 9.27
CA ALA A 106 1.15 9.69 9.48
C ALA A 106 1.91 8.59 8.70
N CYS A 107 2.30 7.53 9.40
CA CYS A 107 2.93 6.36 8.83
C CYS A 107 2.43 5.06 9.46
N PRO A 108 1.86 4.13 8.68
CA PRO A 108 1.71 2.77 9.13
C PRO A 108 2.98 1.94 8.94
N THR A 109 3.19 0.97 9.83
CA THR A 109 4.31 0.01 9.78
C THR A 109 3.84 -1.42 10.03
N GLU A 110 4.54 -2.40 9.46
CA GLU A 110 4.41 -3.84 9.75
C GLU A 110 5.79 -4.45 10.00
N ARG A 111 6.01 -4.98 11.20
CA ARG A 111 7.26 -5.68 11.55
C ARG A 111 6.98 -7.09 12.08
N ARG A 112 7.97 -7.97 11.96
CA ARG A 112 7.94 -9.31 12.54
C ARG A 112 8.74 -9.35 13.84
N GLU A 113 8.08 -9.72 14.94
CA GLU A 113 8.70 -9.82 16.27
C GLU A 113 8.27 -11.13 16.93
N GLY A 114 9.23 -12.00 17.26
CA GLY A 114 8.96 -13.23 18.03
C GLY A 114 7.90 -14.15 17.42
N GLY A 115 7.86 -14.30 16.09
CA GLY A 115 6.85 -15.11 15.39
C GLY A 115 5.47 -14.47 15.30
N ARG A 116 5.38 -13.16 15.53
CA ARG A 116 4.16 -12.36 15.38
C ARG A 116 4.35 -11.26 14.35
N VAL A 117 3.27 -10.90 13.70
CA VAL A 117 3.19 -9.71 12.84
C VAL A 117 2.61 -8.58 13.67
N VAL A 118 3.37 -7.51 13.83
CA VAL A 118 2.99 -6.32 14.58
C VAL A 118 2.74 -5.19 13.58
N ARG A 119 1.56 -4.58 13.65
CA ARG A 119 1.14 -3.49 12.78
C ARG A 119 0.77 -2.26 13.59
N GLU A 120 1.34 -1.13 13.24
CA GLU A 120 1.10 0.13 13.94
C GLU A 120 0.70 1.22 12.96
N ILE A 121 -0.07 2.20 13.45
CA ILE A 121 -0.25 3.49 12.78
C ILE A 121 0.32 4.54 13.73
N THR A 122 1.31 5.28 13.25
CA THR A 122 1.94 6.39 13.96
C THR A 122 1.46 7.69 13.36
N VAL A 123 1.04 8.64 14.19
CA VAL A 123 0.67 10.01 13.80
C VAL A 123 1.46 10.97 14.70
N ASP A 124 2.20 11.90 14.08
CA ASP A 124 3.06 12.86 14.78
C ASP A 124 4.03 12.21 15.78
N GLY A 125 4.53 11.02 15.42
CA GLY A 125 5.46 10.23 16.24
C GLY A 125 4.79 9.41 17.36
N ALA A 126 3.48 9.49 17.54
CA ALA A 126 2.74 8.70 18.52
C ALA A 126 1.99 7.52 17.86
N VAL A 127 2.10 6.32 18.45
CA VAL A 127 1.32 5.16 18.01
C VAL A 127 -0.15 5.36 18.39
N VAL A 128 -1.01 5.52 17.39
CA VAL A 128 -2.46 5.71 17.58
C VAL A 128 -3.27 4.43 17.36
N LYS A 129 -2.66 3.43 16.71
CA LYS A 129 -3.26 2.11 16.52
C LYS A 129 -2.19 1.03 16.54
N HIS A 130 -2.52 -0.10 17.15
CA HIS A 130 -1.63 -1.25 17.28
C HIS A 130 -2.44 -2.54 17.12
N ALA A 131 -1.96 -3.44 16.27
CA ALA A 131 -2.55 -4.76 16.03
C ALA A 131 -1.45 -5.82 15.99
N VAL A 132 -1.70 -6.98 16.60
CA VAL A 132 -0.76 -8.10 16.64
C VAL A 132 -1.48 -9.36 16.17
N THR A 133 -0.89 -10.06 15.20
CA THR A 133 -1.37 -11.35 14.70
C THR A 133 -0.26 -12.39 14.77
N ALA A 134 -0.62 -13.68 14.79
CA ALA A 134 0.35 -14.75 14.56
C ALA A 134 0.91 -14.63 13.13
N ALA A 135 2.20 -14.93 12.96
CA ALA A 135 2.88 -14.90 11.65
C ALA A 135 2.60 -16.14 10.80
#